data_AF-A0A953WRN3-F1
#
_entry.id   AF-A0A953WRN3-F1
#
_cell.length_a   1.000
_cell.length_b   1.000
_cell.length_c   1.000
_cell.angle_alpha   90.00
_cell.angle_beta   90.00
_cell.angle_gamma   90.00
#
_symmetry.space_group_name_H-M   'P 1'
#
loop_
_entity.id
_entity.type
_entity.pdbx_description
1 polymer ?
#
loop_
_entity_poly.entity_id
_entity_poly.type
_entity_poly.pdbx_seq_one_letter_code
_entity_poly.pdbx_strand_id
1 'polypeptide(L)'
;MTTDSIGQKKDAFSVVSSAPADKESLPATQDSNAPEELAVQRLPDGYDEPDEPAGELEQDHSRRLAAINKRHEARLTHALSRAYRANSLWDEIQGEVNRQPRYSSPWFYMPFMIALSIAEVPINRLSFELFFRESPLISLVVSLLVGGILVTLAHRVGMLLCRFGYYSKLRGWKVELAQVLVVTLLIGALCYGLSVLRQGFLQAAVQPEIGFADAMSGTGSLEMLKLNAALGLEGWIFLFINLAVVLVGVSAAFFCHDGHPDFQKADIERKRAEKAVAVIRSHIAEAEAAEQRRHANQLRRLAG
;
A
#
# COMPACT_ATOMS: atom_id res chain seq x y z
N MET A 1 14.34 -10.51 40.05
CA MET A 1 14.84 -11.26 38.89
C MET A 1 14.55 -10.43 37.65
N THR A 2 15.60 -9.78 37.18
CA THR A 2 15.69 -8.82 36.09
C THR A 2 16.22 -9.54 34.85
N THR A 3 15.54 -9.40 33.71
CA THR A 3 16.08 -9.78 32.39
C THR A 3 15.67 -8.73 31.35
N ASP A 4 16.60 -7.81 31.11
CA ASP A 4 17.20 -7.46 29.80
C ASP A 4 16.30 -7.56 28.56
N SER A 5 15.91 -6.43 27.96
CA SER A 5 16.68 -5.60 27.00
C SER A 5 16.75 -6.23 25.59
N ILE A 6 15.77 -5.85 24.76
CA ILE A 6 15.79 -6.10 23.30
C ILE A 6 15.55 -4.77 22.58
N GLY A 7 16.66 -4.18 22.12
CA GLY A 7 16.79 -3.67 20.75
C GLY A 7 15.89 -2.53 20.27
N GLN A 8 15.98 -1.35 20.89
CA GLN A 8 15.60 -0.10 20.21
C GLN A 8 16.64 0.25 19.14
N LYS A 9 16.28 0.04 17.86
CA LYS A 9 16.97 0.71 16.75
C LYS A 9 16.62 2.20 16.80
N LYS A 10 17.62 3.03 17.11
CA LYS A 10 17.55 4.48 17.00
C LYS A 10 17.55 4.85 15.51
N ASP A 11 16.40 5.22 14.99
CA ASP A 11 16.29 5.91 13.70
C ASP A 11 16.80 7.34 13.88
N ALA A 12 18.08 7.54 13.54
CA ALA A 12 18.69 8.84 13.43
C ALA A 12 18.32 9.47 12.08
N PHE A 13 17.10 9.97 11.93
CA PHE A 13 16.74 10.95 10.90
C PHE A 13 15.44 11.66 11.31
N SER A 14 15.53 12.55 12.29
CA SER A 14 14.45 13.44 12.69
C SER A 14 14.94 14.89 12.77
N VAL A 15 15.27 15.49 11.62
CA VAL A 15 15.28 16.96 11.46
C VAL A 15 14.96 17.26 10.00
N VAL A 16 13.71 17.66 9.71
CA VAL A 16 13.35 18.90 9.00
C VAL A 16 11.83 19.06 9.12
N SER A 17 11.46 19.92 10.06
CA SER A 17 10.41 20.94 9.99
C SER A 17 9.15 20.66 9.17
N SER A 18 8.08 20.29 9.87
CA SER A 18 6.71 20.63 9.47
C SER A 18 6.40 22.05 9.97
N ALA A 19 6.42 23.03 9.08
CA ALA A 19 5.80 24.33 9.32
C ALA A 19 4.35 24.29 8.79
N PRO A 20 3.35 24.78 9.55
CA PRO A 20 2.00 24.96 9.05
C PRO A 20 1.96 26.13 8.06
N ALA A 21 1.24 25.93 6.97
CA ALA A 21 0.95 26.96 5.97
C ALA A 21 -0.19 27.85 6.49
N ASP A 22 0.12 28.72 7.45
CA ASP A 22 -0.77 29.81 7.83
C ASP A 22 -0.49 31.03 6.96
N LYS A 23 -1.49 31.37 6.16
CA LYS A 23 -1.60 32.62 5.42
C LYS A 23 -1.83 33.75 6.43
N GLU A 24 -0.76 34.28 7.00
CA GLU A 24 -0.79 35.54 7.73
C GLU A 24 -0.21 36.66 6.86
N SER A 25 -1.04 37.66 6.64
CA SER A 25 -0.77 38.92 5.97
C SER A 25 0.56 39.54 6.42
N LEU A 26 1.42 39.85 5.45
CA LEU A 26 2.64 40.63 5.61
C LEU A 26 2.33 41.95 6.36
N PRO A 27 2.89 42.18 7.55
CA PRO A 27 2.98 43.53 8.08
C PRO A 27 4.08 44.26 7.30
N ALA A 28 3.76 45.47 6.85
CA ALA A 28 4.74 46.40 6.31
C ALA A 28 5.72 46.80 7.42
N THR A 29 6.85 46.09 7.53
CA THR A 29 7.99 46.52 8.36
C THR A 29 8.81 47.54 7.61
N GLN A 30 8.48 48.78 7.95
CA GLN A 30 9.27 50.00 7.98
C GLN A 30 10.79 49.83 7.90
N ASP A 31 11.36 50.61 6.98
CA ASP A 31 12.73 51.10 6.95
C ASP A 31 13.26 51.47 8.35
N SER A 32 14.39 50.85 8.74
CA SER A 32 15.54 51.55 9.32
C SER A 32 16.57 50.52 9.77
N ASN A 33 17.46 50.12 8.88
CA ASN A 33 18.85 49.75 9.18
C ASN A 33 19.56 49.61 7.85
N ALA A 34 20.04 50.75 7.36
CA ALA A 34 20.99 50.80 6.27
C ALA A 34 22.18 49.88 6.63
N PRO A 35 22.61 48.99 5.73
CA PRO A 35 23.88 48.30 5.91
C PRO A 35 24.97 49.37 5.91
N GLU A 36 25.67 49.44 7.03
CA GLU A 36 26.96 50.10 7.19
C GLU A 36 27.77 49.91 5.90
N GLU A 37 28.04 51.02 5.21
CA GLU A 37 28.88 51.06 4.02
C GLU A 37 30.19 50.36 4.37
N LEU A 38 30.31 49.09 3.94
CA LEU A 38 31.58 48.38 3.84
C LEU A 38 32.46 49.26 2.97
N ALA A 39 33.34 49.99 3.65
CA ALA A 39 34.35 50.84 3.06
C ALA A 39 35.00 50.06 1.93
N VAL A 40 34.67 50.44 0.70
CA VAL A 40 35.34 49.99 -0.51
C VAL A 40 36.76 50.54 -0.40
N GLN A 41 37.60 49.74 0.23
CA GLN A 41 39.04 49.94 0.25
C GLN A 41 39.44 49.85 -1.22
N ARG A 42 39.64 51.02 -1.84
CA ARG A 42 40.16 51.14 -3.20
C ARG A 42 41.46 50.36 -3.25
N LEU A 43 41.40 49.21 -3.89
CA LEU A 43 42.57 48.47 -4.33
C LEU A 43 43.43 49.43 -5.17
N PRO A 44 44.75 49.44 -4.97
CA PRO A 44 45.65 50.25 -5.79
C PRO A 44 45.45 49.90 -7.26
N ASP A 45 45.30 50.92 -8.10
CA ASP A 45 45.30 50.80 -9.57
C ASP A 45 46.70 50.35 -10.02
N GLY A 46 46.95 49.05 -9.91
CA GLY A 46 48.17 48.37 -10.30
C GLY A 46 47.80 46.96 -10.75
N TYR A 47 46.99 46.88 -11.80
CA TYR A 47 46.77 45.63 -12.52
C TYR A 47 48.03 45.34 -13.33
N ASP A 48 49.03 44.77 -12.67
CA ASP A 48 49.93 43.85 -13.37
C ASP A 48 49.04 42.73 -13.95
N GLU A 49 49.28 42.37 -15.21
CA GLU A 49 48.54 41.31 -15.88
C GLU A 49 48.42 40.09 -14.97
N PRO A 50 47.24 39.42 -14.91
CA PRO A 50 47.08 38.24 -14.07
C PRO A 50 48.22 37.28 -14.35
N ASP A 51 48.97 36.89 -13.31
CA ASP A 51 49.97 35.84 -13.40
C ASP A 51 49.35 34.67 -14.18
N GLU A 52 49.85 34.40 -15.40
CA GLU A 52 49.37 33.34 -16.29
C GLU A 52 48.91 32.04 -15.58
N PRO A 53 49.61 31.51 -14.54
CA PRO A 53 49.18 30.30 -13.84
C PRO A 53 47.80 30.38 -13.15
N ALA A 54 47.34 31.55 -12.71
CA ALA A 54 46.05 31.67 -12.03
C ALA A 54 44.88 31.51 -13.01
N GLY A 55 45.01 32.09 -14.22
CA GLY A 55 44.00 31.97 -15.27
C GLY A 55 43.86 30.54 -15.79
N GLU A 56 44.95 29.79 -15.89
CA GLU A 56 44.91 28.38 -16.30
C GLU A 56 44.16 27.48 -15.28
N LEU A 57 44.36 27.71 -13.98
CA LEU A 57 43.67 26.95 -12.93
C LEU A 57 42.16 27.17 -12.94
N GLU A 58 41.71 28.40 -13.17
CA GLU A 58 40.29 28.73 -13.24
C GLU A 58 39.64 28.09 -14.48
N GLN A 59 40.34 28.06 -15.61
CA GLN A 59 39.91 27.34 -16.80
C GLN A 59 39.84 25.82 -16.56
N ASP A 60 40.79 25.21 -15.86
CA ASP A 60 40.73 23.78 -15.53
C ASP A 60 39.56 23.48 -14.56
N HIS A 61 39.37 24.32 -13.54
CA HIS A 61 38.26 24.18 -12.59
C HIS A 61 36.90 24.25 -13.28
N SER A 62 36.68 25.25 -14.14
CA SER A 62 35.44 25.39 -14.90
C SER A 62 35.20 24.21 -15.85
N ARG A 63 36.25 23.69 -16.52
CA ARG A 63 36.16 22.47 -17.34
C ARG A 63 35.74 21.26 -16.52
N ARG A 64 36.25 21.10 -15.30
CA ARG A 64 35.90 19.97 -14.42
C ARG A 64 34.48 20.06 -13.89
N LEU A 65 34.02 21.24 -13.49
CA LEU A 65 32.62 21.46 -13.12
C LEU A 65 31.68 21.16 -14.30
N ALA A 66 32.02 21.60 -15.51
CA ALA A 66 31.26 21.28 -16.72
C ALA A 66 31.22 19.77 -16.99
N ALA A 67 32.33 19.05 -16.78
CA ALA A 67 32.39 17.60 -16.93
C ALA A 67 31.52 16.85 -15.89
N ILE A 68 31.51 17.32 -14.63
CA ILE A 68 30.62 16.79 -13.57
C ILE A 68 29.16 16.98 -14.01
N ASN A 69 28.78 18.20 -14.39
CA ASN A 69 27.42 18.49 -14.81
C ASN A 69 26.99 17.66 -16.02
N LYS A 70 27.83 17.59 -17.07
CA LYS A 70 27.57 16.77 -18.27
C LYS A 70 27.41 15.27 -17.95
N ARG A 71 28.17 14.75 -16.98
CA ARG A 71 28.07 13.34 -16.55
C ARG A 71 26.73 13.02 -15.91
N HIS A 72 26.16 13.96 -15.17
CA HIS A 72 24.90 13.77 -14.43
C HIS A 72 23.67 14.26 -15.19
N GLU A 73 23.84 15.09 -16.22
CA GLU A 73 22.77 15.72 -17.00
C GLU A 73 21.74 14.71 -17.51
N ALA A 74 22.16 13.66 -18.22
CA ALA A 74 21.24 12.67 -18.78
C ALA A 74 20.40 11.96 -17.69
N ARG A 75 21.02 11.63 -16.55
CA ARG A 75 20.33 10.99 -15.42
C ARG A 75 19.37 11.95 -14.74
N LEU A 76 19.78 13.20 -14.54
CA LEU A 76 18.96 14.23 -13.95
C LEU A 76 17.75 14.55 -14.84
N THR A 77 17.95 14.76 -16.14
CA THR A 77 16.87 15.01 -17.10
C THR A 77 15.87 13.85 -17.15
N HIS A 78 16.36 12.60 -17.16
CA HIS A 78 15.49 11.44 -17.08
C HIS A 78 14.68 11.41 -15.77
N ALA A 79 15.33 11.62 -14.62
CA ALA A 79 14.66 11.65 -13.31
C ALA A 79 13.63 12.79 -13.20
N LEU A 80 13.95 13.98 -13.72
CA LEU A 80 13.04 15.13 -13.78
C LEU A 80 11.84 14.84 -14.68
N SER A 81 12.03 14.24 -15.85
CA SER A 81 10.92 13.88 -16.74
C SER A 81 9.98 12.87 -16.09
N ARG A 82 10.52 11.91 -15.33
CA ARG A 82 9.73 10.96 -14.55
C ARG A 82 8.98 11.63 -13.41
N ALA A 83 9.63 12.53 -12.67
CA ALA A 83 8.99 13.29 -11.60
C ALA A 83 7.88 14.18 -12.14
N TYR A 84 8.08 14.82 -13.29
CA TYR A 84 7.04 15.61 -13.96
C TYR A 84 5.81 14.76 -14.32
N ARG A 85 6.01 13.59 -14.95
CA ARG A 85 4.90 12.67 -15.28
C ARG A 85 4.16 12.20 -14.02
N ALA A 86 4.90 11.81 -12.97
CA ALA A 86 4.31 11.36 -11.72
C ALA A 86 3.51 12.48 -11.02
N ASN A 87 4.01 13.72 -11.05
CA ASN A 87 3.30 14.90 -10.55
C ASN A 87 2.05 15.20 -11.37
N SER A 88 2.13 15.15 -12.70
CA SER A 88 0.94 15.40 -13.54
C SER A 88 -0.18 14.37 -13.30
N LEU A 89 0.17 13.09 -13.16
CA LEU A 89 -0.81 12.04 -12.83
C LEU A 89 -1.38 12.21 -11.42
N TRP A 90 -0.54 12.63 -10.48
CA TRP A 90 -0.97 12.95 -9.13
C TRP A 90 -1.96 14.11 -9.11
N ASP A 91 -1.64 15.22 -9.80
CA ASP A 91 -2.46 16.42 -9.84
C ASP A 91 -3.81 16.17 -10.55
N GLU A 92 -3.80 15.35 -11.60
CA GLU A 92 -5.01 14.88 -12.29
C GLU A 92 -5.95 14.15 -11.32
N ILE A 93 -5.45 13.11 -10.65
CA ILE A 93 -6.25 12.32 -9.68
C ILE A 93 -6.66 13.19 -8.47
N GLN A 94 -5.76 14.05 -7.99
CA GLN A 94 -6.04 14.94 -6.87
C GLN A 94 -7.16 15.93 -7.20
N GLY A 95 -7.18 16.45 -8.43
CA GLY A 95 -8.23 17.32 -8.94
C GLY A 95 -9.59 16.61 -9.02
N GLU A 96 -9.61 15.31 -9.35
CA GLU A 96 -10.84 14.52 -9.42
C GLU A 96 -11.44 14.19 -8.05
N VAL A 97 -10.60 13.82 -7.08
CA VAL A 97 -11.06 13.23 -5.81
C VAL A 97 -11.02 14.22 -4.64
N ASN A 98 -10.20 15.28 -4.71
CA ASN A 98 -10.07 16.34 -3.71
C ASN A 98 -9.95 15.87 -2.25
N ARG A 99 -9.14 14.83 -2.01
CA ARG A 99 -8.84 14.30 -0.66
C ARG A 99 -7.43 13.71 -0.63
N GLN A 100 -6.96 13.26 0.53
CA GLN A 100 -5.72 12.49 0.62
C GLN A 100 -5.95 10.99 0.29
N PRO A 101 -4.93 10.29 -0.23
CA PRO A 101 -4.98 8.85 -0.47
C PRO A 101 -5.04 8.09 0.85
N ARG A 102 -5.84 7.04 0.89
CA ARG A 102 -5.92 6.13 2.03
C ARG A 102 -4.89 5.01 1.83
N TYR A 103 -4.01 4.85 2.81
CA TYR A 103 -3.06 3.74 2.82
C TYR A 103 -3.55 2.67 3.79
N SER A 104 -3.95 1.51 3.28
CA SER A 104 -3.87 0.30 4.09
C SER A 104 -2.44 -0.19 4.09
N SER A 105 -1.85 -0.34 5.28
CA SER A 105 -0.61 -1.09 5.40
C SER A 105 -0.88 -2.57 5.09
N PRO A 106 -0.27 -3.16 4.04
CA PRO A 106 -0.44 -4.57 3.72
C PRO A 106 -0.05 -5.49 4.88
N TRP A 107 0.83 -5.00 5.75
CA TRP A 107 1.34 -5.71 6.91
C TRP A 107 0.27 -6.00 7.97
N PHE A 108 -0.73 -5.12 8.14
CA PHE A 108 -1.84 -5.38 9.07
C PHE A 108 -2.98 -6.15 8.40
N TYR A 109 -3.23 -5.84 7.13
CA TYR A 109 -4.36 -6.41 6.39
C TYR A 109 -4.18 -7.90 6.08
N MET A 110 -3.00 -8.32 5.60
CA MET A 110 -2.79 -9.71 5.21
C MET A 110 -2.88 -10.70 6.38
N PRO A 111 -2.24 -10.46 7.55
CA PRO A 111 -2.42 -11.32 8.71
C PRO A 111 -3.86 -11.36 9.22
N PHE A 112 -4.58 -10.25 9.15
CA PHE A 112 -6.00 -10.21 9.53
C PHE A 112 -6.84 -11.13 8.64
N MET A 113 -6.61 -11.11 7.33
CA MET A 113 -7.32 -11.99 6.39
C MET A 113 -6.96 -13.47 6.59
N ILE A 114 -5.69 -13.77 6.89
CA ILE A 114 -5.25 -15.12 7.25
C ILE A 114 -5.93 -15.57 8.55
N ALA A 115 -5.98 -14.71 9.56
CA ALA A 115 -6.62 -15.00 10.84
C ALA A 115 -8.12 -15.25 10.67
N LEU A 116 -8.81 -14.48 9.83
CA LEU A 116 -10.22 -14.74 9.47
C LEU A 116 -10.39 -16.12 8.83
N SER A 117 -9.54 -16.47 7.85
CA SER A 117 -9.59 -17.78 7.19
C SER A 117 -9.35 -18.93 8.18
N ILE A 118 -8.40 -18.79 9.10
CA ILE A 118 -8.15 -19.78 10.17
C ILE A 118 -9.35 -19.85 11.14
N ALA A 119 -9.95 -18.72 11.48
CA ALA A 119 -11.13 -18.67 12.36
C ALA A 119 -12.36 -19.35 11.74
N GLU A 120 -12.46 -19.40 10.42
CA GLU A 120 -13.51 -20.15 9.72
C GLU A 120 -13.29 -21.67 9.77
N VAL A 121 -12.06 -22.16 9.92
CA VAL A 121 -11.75 -23.60 9.95
C VAL A 121 -12.57 -24.36 11.00
N PRO A 122 -12.61 -23.98 12.30
CA PRO A 122 -13.40 -24.71 13.29
C PRO A 122 -14.90 -24.60 13.04
N ILE A 123 -15.37 -23.46 12.51
CA ILE A 123 -16.78 -23.23 12.17
C ILE A 123 -17.21 -24.23 11.09
N ASN A 124 -16.41 -24.34 10.03
CA ASN A 124 -16.71 -25.15 8.85
C ASN A 124 -16.29 -26.63 8.97
N ARG A 125 -15.29 -26.95 9.81
CA ARG A 125 -14.81 -28.33 10.00
C ARG A 125 -15.91 -29.24 10.52
N LEU A 126 -16.73 -28.75 11.45
CA LEU A 126 -17.87 -29.48 11.99
C LEU A 126 -18.87 -29.92 10.89
N SER A 127 -18.93 -29.18 9.78
CA SER A 127 -19.81 -29.50 8.65
C SER A 127 -19.26 -30.63 7.76
N PHE A 128 -17.94 -30.84 7.75
CA PHE A 128 -17.27 -31.81 6.86
C PHE A 128 -16.88 -33.12 7.54
N GLU A 129 -16.95 -33.18 8.87
CA GLU A 129 -16.61 -34.38 9.64
C GLU A 129 -17.50 -35.58 9.30
N LEU A 130 -18.72 -35.36 8.79
CA LEU A 130 -19.58 -36.45 8.28
C LEU A 130 -18.94 -37.19 7.10
N PHE A 131 -18.42 -36.43 6.13
CA PHE A 131 -18.00 -36.95 4.84
C PHE A 131 -16.64 -37.63 4.90
N PHE A 132 -15.82 -37.24 5.88
CA PHE A 132 -14.45 -37.72 6.03
C PHE A 132 -14.17 -38.23 7.45
N ARG A 133 -15.09 -39.02 8.03
CA ARG A 133 -14.88 -39.65 9.35
C ARG A 133 -13.55 -40.41 9.43
N GLU A 134 -13.12 -40.99 8.31
CA GLU A 134 -11.88 -41.76 8.21
C GLU A 134 -10.61 -40.90 8.09
N SER A 135 -10.75 -39.60 7.78
CA SER A 135 -9.61 -38.70 7.62
C SER A 135 -9.92 -37.28 8.10
N PRO A 136 -9.70 -37.01 9.41
CA PRO A 136 -9.80 -35.66 9.97
C PRO A 136 -8.95 -34.63 9.23
N LEU A 137 -7.81 -35.05 8.66
CA LEU A 137 -6.93 -34.20 7.86
C LEU A 137 -7.62 -33.69 6.59
N ILE A 138 -8.37 -34.54 5.88
CA ILE A 138 -9.11 -34.12 4.68
C ILE A 138 -10.19 -33.10 5.04
N SER A 139 -10.94 -33.34 6.13
CA SER A 139 -11.96 -32.37 6.59
C SER A 139 -11.36 -31.00 6.93
N LEU A 140 -10.15 -30.97 7.49
CA LEU A 140 -9.43 -29.74 7.82
C LEU A 140 -9.00 -29.00 6.55
N VAL A 141 -8.43 -29.71 5.57
CA VAL A 141 -8.00 -29.11 4.30
C VAL A 141 -9.18 -28.56 3.52
N VAL A 142 -10.29 -29.30 3.43
CA VAL A 142 -11.51 -28.84 2.75
C VAL A 142 -12.11 -27.63 3.45
N SER A 143 -12.18 -27.66 4.79
CA SER A 143 -12.66 -26.52 5.59
C SER A 143 -11.82 -25.25 5.37
N LEU A 144 -10.48 -25.40 5.37
CA LEU A 144 -9.56 -24.30 5.08
C LEU A 144 -9.72 -23.76 3.66
N LEU A 145 -9.90 -24.64 2.67
CA LEU A 145 -10.09 -24.23 1.27
C LEU A 145 -11.40 -23.45 1.10
N VAL A 146 -12.49 -23.95 1.66
CA VAL A 146 -13.79 -23.27 1.63
C VAL A 146 -13.71 -21.91 2.33
N GLY A 147 -13.11 -21.86 3.52
CA GLY A 147 -12.95 -20.59 4.24
C GLY A 147 -12.06 -19.61 3.50
N GLY A 148 -10.97 -20.07 2.90
CA GLY A 148 -10.13 -19.26 2.02
C GLY A 148 -10.88 -18.68 0.81
N ILE A 149 -11.78 -19.46 0.20
CA ILE A 149 -12.65 -18.99 -0.89
C ILE A 149 -13.62 -17.93 -0.38
N LEU A 150 -14.33 -18.16 0.73
CA LEU A 150 -15.28 -17.20 1.29
C LEU A 150 -14.61 -15.87 1.66
N VAL A 151 -13.47 -15.91 2.34
CA VAL A 151 -12.67 -14.74 2.69
C VAL A 151 -12.20 -13.98 1.43
N THR A 152 -11.81 -14.69 0.38
CA THR A 152 -11.41 -14.08 -0.91
C THR A 152 -12.58 -13.41 -1.62
N LEU A 153 -13.77 -14.04 -1.61
CA LEU A 153 -14.97 -13.46 -2.19
C LEU A 153 -15.46 -12.25 -1.38
N ALA A 154 -15.43 -12.33 -0.05
CA ALA A 154 -15.74 -11.22 0.86
C ALA A 154 -14.82 -10.01 0.58
N HIS A 155 -13.51 -10.27 0.45
CA HIS A 155 -12.54 -9.26 0.04
C HIS A 155 -12.89 -8.62 -1.32
N ARG A 156 -13.25 -9.45 -2.30
CA ARG A 156 -13.62 -8.98 -3.63
C ARG A 156 -14.86 -8.08 -3.60
N VAL A 157 -15.89 -8.45 -2.84
CA VAL A 157 -17.09 -7.62 -2.66
C VAL A 157 -16.74 -6.31 -1.98
N GLY A 158 -15.94 -6.32 -0.91
CA GLY A 158 -15.51 -5.09 -0.22
C GLY A 158 -14.74 -4.14 -1.13
N MET A 159 -13.85 -4.66 -1.98
CA MET A 159 -13.16 -3.85 -3.00
C MET A 159 -14.12 -3.29 -4.06
N LEU A 160 -15.08 -4.08 -4.54
CA LEU A 160 -16.07 -3.63 -5.53
C LEU A 160 -16.95 -2.52 -4.94
N LEU A 161 -17.41 -2.67 -3.70
CA LEU A 161 -18.20 -1.65 -2.99
C LEU A 161 -17.40 -0.37 -2.78
N CYS A 162 -16.14 -0.46 -2.39
CA CYS A 162 -15.27 0.70 -2.19
C CYS A 162 -15.04 1.47 -3.51
N ARG A 163 -14.90 0.75 -4.63
CA ARG A 163 -14.64 1.34 -5.96
C ARG A 163 -15.91 1.59 -6.78
N PHE A 164 -17.08 1.32 -6.21
CA PHE A 164 -18.35 1.43 -6.91
C PHE A 164 -18.58 2.85 -7.46
N GLY A 165 -18.30 3.87 -6.66
CA GLY A 165 -18.44 5.28 -7.08
C GLY A 165 -17.52 5.67 -8.25
N TYR A 166 -16.33 5.08 -8.33
CA TYR A 166 -15.39 5.33 -9.42
C TYR A 166 -15.82 4.62 -10.71
N TYR A 167 -16.03 3.31 -10.65
CA TYR A 167 -16.36 2.53 -11.85
C TYR A 167 -17.78 2.78 -12.36
N SER A 168 -18.72 3.16 -11.50
CA SER A 168 -20.08 3.52 -11.93
C SER A 168 -20.10 4.71 -12.89
N LYS A 169 -19.15 5.65 -12.77
CA LYS A 169 -18.96 6.77 -13.71
C LYS A 169 -18.38 6.32 -15.05
N LEU A 170 -17.48 5.33 -15.04
CA LEU A 170 -16.76 4.86 -16.24
C LEU A 170 -17.52 3.82 -17.06
N ARG A 171 -18.14 2.83 -16.40
CA ARG A 171 -18.78 1.66 -17.03
C ARG A 171 -20.30 1.67 -16.90
N GLY A 172 -20.85 2.61 -16.13
CA GLY A 172 -22.26 2.69 -15.80
C GLY A 172 -22.63 1.89 -14.55
N TRP A 173 -23.54 2.44 -13.75
CA TRP A 173 -23.94 1.87 -12.46
C TRP A 173 -24.53 0.45 -12.55
N LYS A 174 -25.20 0.10 -13.65
CA LYS A 174 -25.87 -1.21 -13.82
C LYS A 174 -24.86 -2.37 -13.88
N VAL A 175 -23.74 -2.17 -14.56
CA VAL A 175 -22.71 -3.21 -14.72
C VAL A 175 -22.04 -3.48 -13.37
N GLU A 176 -21.68 -2.42 -12.65
CA GLU A 176 -21.07 -2.54 -11.32
C GLU A 176 -22.04 -3.16 -10.30
N LEU A 177 -23.32 -2.77 -10.34
CA LEU A 177 -24.35 -3.37 -9.48
C LEU A 177 -24.53 -4.87 -9.79
N ALA A 178 -24.58 -5.24 -11.06
CA ALA A 178 -24.68 -6.63 -11.47
C ALA A 178 -23.47 -7.44 -10.97
N GLN A 179 -22.26 -6.89 -11.04
CA GLN A 179 -21.07 -7.57 -10.53
C GLN A 179 -21.12 -7.77 -9.01
N VAL A 180 -21.48 -6.74 -8.23
CA VAL A 180 -21.64 -6.86 -6.77
C VAL A 180 -22.72 -7.89 -6.44
N LEU A 181 -23.86 -7.86 -7.15
CA LEU A 181 -24.97 -8.79 -6.93
C LEU A 181 -24.56 -10.24 -7.22
N VAL A 182 -23.89 -10.50 -8.35
CA VAL A 182 -23.45 -11.86 -8.73
C VAL A 182 -22.50 -12.44 -7.68
N VAL A 183 -21.51 -11.67 -7.24
CA VAL A 183 -20.55 -12.16 -6.22
C VAL A 183 -21.25 -12.35 -4.87
N THR A 184 -22.16 -11.45 -4.50
CA THR A 184 -22.94 -11.56 -3.24
C THR A 184 -23.86 -12.78 -3.25
N LEU A 185 -24.55 -13.04 -4.37
CA LEU A 185 -25.38 -14.24 -4.54
C LEU A 185 -24.54 -15.52 -4.50
N LEU A 186 -23.34 -15.51 -5.08
CA LEU A 186 -22.41 -16.63 -5.00
C LEU A 186 -22.00 -16.91 -3.55
N ILE A 187 -21.66 -15.88 -2.77
CA ILE A 187 -21.35 -16.02 -1.34
C ILE A 187 -22.57 -16.58 -0.60
N GLY A 188 -23.75 -16.01 -0.82
CA GLY A 188 -24.99 -16.49 -0.20
C GLY A 188 -25.28 -17.96 -0.51
N ALA A 189 -25.11 -18.37 -1.76
CA ALA A 189 -25.28 -19.77 -2.18
C ALA A 189 -24.26 -20.70 -1.51
N LEU A 190 -23.00 -20.28 -1.38
CA LEU A 190 -21.96 -21.05 -0.68
C LEU A 190 -22.27 -21.18 0.81
N CYS A 191 -22.56 -20.08 1.51
CA CYS A 191 -22.90 -20.10 2.93
C CYS A 191 -24.17 -20.93 3.20
N TYR A 192 -25.18 -20.82 2.32
CA TYR A 192 -26.39 -21.64 2.39
C TYR A 192 -26.08 -23.13 2.19
N GLY A 193 -25.30 -23.48 1.16
CA GLY A 193 -24.88 -24.85 0.90
C GLY A 193 -24.14 -25.46 2.10
N LEU A 194 -23.21 -24.71 2.70
CA LEU A 194 -22.51 -25.14 3.92
C LEU A 194 -23.45 -25.35 5.11
N SER A 195 -24.50 -24.54 5.21
CA SER A 195 -25.51 -24.66 6.27
C SER A 195 -26.39 -25.88 6.11
N VAL A 196 -26.81 -26.17 4.87
CA VAL A 196 -27.55 -27.39 4.54
C VAL A 196 -26.70 -28.63 4.84
N LEU A 197 -25.41 -28.62 4.45
CA LEU A 197 -24.49 -29.71 4.74
C LEU A 197 -24.31 -29.93 6.26
N ARG A 198 -24.14 -28.85 7.03
CA ARG A 198 -24.01 -28.93 8.50
C ARG A 198 -25.27 -29.47 9.16
N GLN A 199 -26.44 -29.00 8.74
CA GLN A 199 -27.70 -29.49 9.29
C GLN A 199 -27.90 -30.98 9.00
N GLY A 200 -27.57 -31.42 7.78
CA GLY A 200 -27.56 -32.84 7.42
C GLY A 200 -26.64 -33.65 8.33
N PHE A 201 -25.45 -33.12 8.67
CA PHE A 201 -24.54 -33.75 9.64
C PHE A 201 -25.16 -33.91 11.03
N LEU A 202 -25.74 -32.85 11.59
CA LEU A 202 -26.32 -32.89 12.94
C LEU A 202 -27.49 -33.88 13.02
N GLN A 203 -28.33 -33.94 11.97
CA GLN A 203 -29.42 -34.91 11.89
C GLN A 203 -28.91 -36.35 11.80
N ALA A 204 -27.89 -36.61 10.97
CA ALA A 204 -27.28 -37.93 10.83
C ALA A 204 -26.48 -38.36 12.08
N ALA A 205 -25.89 -37.43 12.83
CA ALA A 205 -25.17 -37.73 14.07
C ALA A 205 -26.12 -38.16 15.20
N VAL A 206 -27.36 -37.66 15.21
CA VAL A 206 -28.38 -38.01 16.22
C VAL A 206 -29.03 -39.37 15.94
N GLN A 207 -28.99 -39.87 14.69
CA GLN A 207 -29.54 -41.18 14.29
C GLN A 207 -28.43 -42.12 13.79
N PRO A 208 -27.67 -42.76 14.69
CA PRO A 208 -26.49 -43.55 14.33
C PRO A 208 -26.79 -44.88 13.60
N GLU A 209 -28.05 -45.30 13.49
CA GLU A 209 -28.41 -46.63 12.97
C GLU A 209 -28.30 -46.78 11.45
N ILE A 210 -28.18 -45.69 10.69
CA ILE A 210 -28.00 -45.75 9.23
C ILE A 210 -26.58 -45.29 8.89
N GLY A 211 -25.68 -46.26 8.67
CA GLY A 211 -24.30 -45.99 8.28
C GLY A 211 -24.19 -45.35 6.89
N PHE A 212 -23.17 -44.52 6.67
CA PHE A 212 -22.88 -43.90 5.36
C PHE A 212 -22.68 -44.94 4.23
N ALA A 213 -22.20 -46.13 4.58
CA ALA A 213 -22.07 -47.26 3.65
C ALA A 213 -23.43 -47.76 3.13
N ASP A 214 -24.47 -47.78 3.99
CA ASP A 214 -25.85 -48.13 3.60
C ASP A 214 -26.54 -47.01 2.81
N ALA A 215 -26.13 -45.76 3.03
CA ALA A 215 -26.59 -44.63 2.23
C ALA A 215 -26.00 -44.64 0.80
N MET A 216 -24.74 -45.07 0.62
CA MET A 216 -24.10 -45.18 -0.70
C MET A 216 -24.38 -46.49 -1.44
N SER A 217 -24.79 -47.57 -0.76
CA SER A 217 -25.09 -48.88 -1.37
C SER A 217 -26.40 -48.92 -2.18
N GLY A 218 -27.10 -47.79 -2.30
CA GLY A 218 -28.24 -47.64 -3.21
C GLY A 218 -29.60 -48.01 -2.62
N THR A 219 -29.66 -48.76 -1.52
CA THR A 219 -30.92 -49.20 -0.88
C THR A 219 -31.56 -48.15 0.05
N GLY A 220 -30.78 -47.21 0.61
CA GLY A 220 -31.29 -46.07 1.42
C GLY A 220 -31.03 -44.69 0.78
N SER A 221 -30.52 -44.66 -0.46
CA SER A 221 -29.75 -43.54 -1.02
C SER A 221 -30.55 -42.28 -1.37
N LEU A 222 -31.86 -42.37 -1.60
CA LEU A 222 -32.66 -41.20 -1.99
C LEU A 222 -33.16 -40.37 -0.80
N GLU A 223 -33.31 -40.94 0.39
CA GLU A 223 -33.82 -40.21 1.55
C GLU A 223 -32.74 -39.48 2.34
N MET A 224 -31.52 -40.04 2.43
CA MET A 224 -30.35 -39.33 2.98
C MET A 224 -29.91 -38.15 2.08
N LEU A 225 -30.12 -38.26 0.76
CA LEU A 225 -29.83 -37.19 -0.22
C LEU A 225 -31.01 -36.22 -0.42
N LYS A 226 -32.18 -36.48 0.19
CA LYS A 226 -33.15 -35.43 0.49
C LYS A 226 -32.55 -34.58 1.62
N LEU A 227 -31.45 -33.89 1.32
CA LEU A 227 -31.04 -32.71 2.07
C LEU A 227 -32.27 -31.81 2.08
N ASN A 228 -32.96 -31.78 3.23
CA ASN A 228 -34.09 -30.90 3.39
C ASN A 228 -33.55 -29.49 3.17
N ALA A 229 -33.84 -28.93 2.00
CA ALA A 229 -33.48 -27.56 1.67
C ALA A 229 -34.07 -26.60 2.70
N ALA A 230 -35.14 -26.99 3.39
CA ALA A 230 -35.61 -26.29 4.56
C ALA A 230 -34.55 -26.32 5.70
N LEU A 231 -33.90 -25.18 5.90
CA LEU A 231 -33.06 -24.95 7.08
C LEU A 231 -33.95 -24.90 8.34
N GLY A 232 -33.65 -25.77 9.30
CA GLY A 232 -34.09 -25.66 10.68
C GLY A 232 -33.30 -24.59 11.43
N LEU A 233 -33.61 -24.41 12.71
CA LEU A 233 -33.00 -23.36 13.55
C LEU A 233 -31.47 -23.44 13.56
N GLU A 234 -30.90 -24.63 13.68
CA GLU A 234 -29.45 -24.86 13.69
C GLU A 234 -28.78 -24.44 12.36
N GLY A 235 -29.42 -24.75 11.24
CA GLY A 235 -28.97 -24.36 9.91
C GLY A 235 -28.98 -22.84 9.73
N TRP A 236 -30.03 -22.15 10.19
CA TRP A 236 -30.10 -20.69 10.17
C TRP A 236 -29.04 -20.03 11.04
N ILE A 237 -28.83 -20.53 12.27
CA ILE A 237 -27.76 -20.03 13.16
C ILE A 237 -26.40 -20.13 12.46
N PHE A 238 -26.12 -21.27 11.83
CA PHE A 238 -24.86 -21.46 11.12
C PHE A 238 -24.71 -20.56 9.89
N LEU A 239 -25.80 -20.35 9.13
CA LEU A 239 -25.82 -19.43 8.00
C LEU A 239 -25.47 -18.01 8.44
N PHE A 240 -26.07 -17.54 9.54
CA PHE A 240 -25.80 -16.20 10.07
C PHE A 240 -24.38 -16.04 10.60
N ILE A 241 -23.81 -17.09 11.21
CA ILE A 241 -22.40 -17.07 11.64
C ILE A 241 -21.47 -16.89 10.43
N ASN A 242 -21.66 -17.69 9.36
CA ASN A 242 -20.86 -17.56 8.14
C ASN A 242 -21.03 -16.18 7.50
N LEU A 243 -22.27 -15.68 7.44
CA LEU A 243 -22.55 -14.35 6.88
C LEU A 243 -21.92 -13.24 7.72
N ALA A 244 -21.85 -13.38 9.04
CA ALA A 244 -21.18 -12.43 9.92
C ALA A 244 -19.67 -12.38 9.65
N VAL A 245 -19.01 -13.53 9.48
CA VAL A 245 -17.58 -13.57 9.14
C VAL A 245 -17.33 -12.93 7.77
N VAL A 246 -18.15 -13.26 6.77
CA VAL A 246 -18.12 -12.60 5.45
C VAL A 246 -18.28 -11.09 5.60
N LEU A 247 -19.25 -10.62 6.40
CA LEU A 247 -19.50 -9.19 6.59
C LEU A 247 -18.29 -8.48 7.21
N VAL A 248 -17.61 -9.12 8.17
CA VAL A 248 -16.35 -8.61 8.73
C VAL A 248 -15.27 -8.52 7.65
N GLY A 249 -15.12 -9.54 6.81
CA GLY A 249 -14.18 -9.54 5.67
C GLY A 249 -14.49 -8.46 4.63
N VAL A 250 -15.76 -8.29 4.26
CA VAL A 250 -16.24 -7.23 3.36
C VAL A 250 -15.94 -5.86 3.95
N SER A 251 -16.26 -5.64 5.23
CA SER A 251 -16.05 -4.37 5.91
C SER A 251 -14.57 -4.02 6.00
N ALA A 252 -13.72 -4.97 6.38
CA ALA A 252 -12.28 -4.79 6.43
C ALA A 252 -11.72 -4.40 5.06
N ALA A 253 -12.09 -5.13 3.99
CA ALA A 253 -11.67 -4.79 2.64
C ALA A 253 -12.20 -3.40 2.19
N PHE A 254 -13.44 -3.06 2.52
CA PHE A 254 -14.03 -1.76 2.19
C PHE A 254 -13.26 -0.59 2.83
N PHE A 255 -12.89 -0.71 4.11
CA PHE A 255 -12.19 0.36 4.84
C PHE A 255 -10.69 0.41 4.58
N CYS A 256 -10.07 -0.71 4.22
CA CYS A 256 -8.64 -0.77 3.93
C CYS A 256 -8.32 -0.27 2.51
N HIS A 257 -9.19 -0.50 1.52
CA HIS A 257 -8.91 -0.05 0.16
C HIS A 257 -9.33 1.40 -0.10
N ASP A 258 -8.58 2.05 -0.99
CA ASP A 258 -8.94 3.35 -1.54
C ASP A 258 -9.98 3.19 -2.66
N GLY A 259 -10.95 4.10 -2.70
CA GLY A 259 -12.02 4.09 -3.71
C GLY A 259 -11.52 4.41 -5.12
N HIS A 260 -10.39 5.10 -5.26
CA HIS A 260 -9.74 5.33 -6.54
C HIS A 260 -8.60 4.32 -6.74
N PRO A 261 -8.65 3.46 -7.77
CA PRO A 261 -7.77 2.29 -7.90
C PRO A 261 -6.27 2.64 -8.02
N ASP A 262 -5.95 3.81 -8.58
CA ASP A 262 -4.58 4.21 -8.88
C ASP A 262 -4.04 5.34 -7.99
N PHE A 263 -4.83 5.83 -7.03
CA PHE A 263 -4.44 7.04 -6.26
C PHE A 263 -3.25 6.79 -5.34
N GLN A 264 -3.28 5.66 -4.62
CA GLN A 264 -2.14 5.22 -3.80
C GLN A 264 -0.88 4.99 -4.64
N LYS A 265 -1.02 4.43 -5.84
CA LYS A 265 0.10 4.15 -6.73
C LYS A 265 0.73 5.44 -7.25
N ALA A 266 -0.09 6.41 -7.66
CA ALA A 266 0.37 7.72 -8.12
C ALA A 266 1.16 8.45 -7.04
N ASP A 267 0.70 8.45 -5.77
CA ASP A 267 1.48 9.05 -4.68
C ASP A 267 2.83 8.36 -4.45
N ILE A 268 2.84 7.02 -4.40
CA ILE A 268 4.06 6.25 -4.18
C ILE A 268 5.05 6.50 -5.32
N GLU A 269 4.56 6.57 -6.56
CA GLU A 269 5.39 6.87 -7.72
C GLU A 269 5.95 8.29 -7.67
N ARG A 270 5.13 9.29 -7.32
CA ARG A 270 5.55 10.68 -7.10
C ARG A 270 6.68 10.75 -6.07
N LYS A 271 6.45 10.23 -4.86
CA LYS A 271 7.45 10.25 -3.77
C LYS A 271 8.75 9.54 -4.17
N ARG A 272 8.66 8.43 -4.91
CA ARG A 272 9.84 7.73 -5.43
C ARG A 272 10.59 8.55 -6.48
N ALA A 273 9.88 9.22 -7.38
CA ALA A 273 10.49 10.04 -8.42
C ALA A 273 11.16 11.30 -7.83
N GLU A 274 10.52 11.97 -6.87
CA GLU A 274 11.08 13.11 -6.14
C GLU A 274 12.34 12.71 -5.36
N LYS A 275 12.29 11.57 -4.65
CA LYS A 275 13.46 11.02 -3.95
C LYS A 275 14.61 10.73 -4.92
N ALA A 276 14.33 10.21 -6.11
CA ALA A 276 15.35 9.96 -7.13
C ALA A 276 16.01 11.25 -7.63
N VAL A 277 15.23 12.31 -7.85
CA VAL A 277 15.75 13.65 -8.22
C VAL A 277 16.62 14.19 -7.08
N ALA A 278 16.17 14.10 -5.83
CA ALA A 278 16.91 14.58 -4.66
C ALA A 278 18.26 13.87 -4.51
N VAL A 279 18.30 12.54 -4.67
CA VAL A 279 19.54 11.74 -4.60
C VAL A 279 20.52 12.11 -5.72
N ILE A 280 20.04 12.36 -6.94
CA ILE A 280 20.94 12.78 -8.04
C ILE A 280 21.49 14.18 -7.76
N ARG A 281 20.66 15.12 -7.28
CA ARG A 281 21.10 16.46 -6.90
C ARG A 281 22.12 16.45 -5.76
N SER A 282 21.94 15.59 -4.76
CA SER A 282 22.92 15.47 -3.67
C SER A 282 24.27 14.97 -4.18
N HIS A 283 24.29 14.00 -5.10
CA HIS A 283 25.54 13.54 -5.71
C HIS A 283 26.24 14.60 -6.56
N ILE A 284 25.47 15.43 -7.29
CA ILE A 284 26.03 16.56 -8.03
C ILE A 284 26.66 17.56 -7.05
N ALA A 285 25.92 17.97 -6.02
CA ALA A 285 26.39 18.93 -5.03
C ALA A 285 27.64 18.43 -4.26
N GLU A 286 27.70 17.14 -3.92
CA GLU A 286 28.88 16.52 -3.30
C GLU A 286 30.10 16.55 -4.23
N ALA A 287 29.91 16.27 -5.52
CA ALA A 287 30.98 16.31 -6.51
C ALA A 287 31.49 17.74 -6.75
N GLU A 288 30.58 18.71 -6.87
CA GLU A 288 30.93 20.13 -7.01
C GLU A 288 31.66 20.66 -5.77
N ALA A 289 31.17 20.34 -4.56
CA ALA A 289 31.83 20.74 -3.31
C ALA A 289 33.23 20.11 -3.17
N ALA A 290 33.40 18.86 -3.60
CA ALA A 290 34.72 18.22 -3.60
C ALA A 290 35.68 18.92 -4.57
N GLU A 291 35.22 19.35 -5.75
CA GLU A 291 36.05 20.06 -6.72
C GLU A 291 36.37 21.50 -6.27
N GLN A 292 35.41 22.19 -5.65
CA GLN A 292 35.64 23.51 -5.03
C GLN A 292 36.73 23.45 -3.94
N ARG A 293 36.72 22.41 -3.10
CA ARG A 293 37.76 22.19 -2.08
C ARG A 293 39.14 21.95 -2.70
N ARG A 294 39.20 21.22 -3.83
CA ARG A 294 40.45 20.99 -4.56
C ARG A 294 40.99 22.28 -5.17
N HIS A 295 40.14 23.05 -5.83
CA HIS A 295 40.50 24.34 -6.41
C HIS A 295 40.99 25.34 -5.36
N ALA A 296 40.27 25.48 -4.24
CA ALA A 296 40.69 26.33 -3.12
C ALA A 296 42.06 25.92 -2.55
N ASN A 297 42.35 24.62 -2.48
CA ASN A 297 43.66 24.13 -2.05
C ASN A 297 44.77 24.40 -3.07
N GLN A 298 44.47 24.39 -4.37
CA GLN A 298 45.43 24.74 -5.43
C GLN A 298 45.79 26.24 -5.38
N LEU A 299 44.79 27.12 -5.23
CA LEU A 299 45.02 28.56 -5.09
C LEU A 299 45.88 28.89 -3.86
N ARG A 300 45.61 28.25 -2.72
CA ARG A 300 46.44 28.41 -1.51
C ARG A 300 47.90 28.01 -1.69
N ARG A 301 48.19 27.07 -2.59
CA ARG A 301 49.57 26.62 -2.90
C ARG A 301 50.29 27.55 -3.85
N LEU A 302 49.57 28.30 -4.69
CA LEU A 302 50.17 29.33 -5.53
C LEU A 302 50.46 30.61 -4.76
N ALA A 303 49.67 30.90 -3.72
CA ALA A 303 49.77 32.13 -2.94
C ALA A 303 50.83 32.10 -1.83
N GLY A 304 51.45 30.95 -1.55
CA GLY A 304 52.40 30.77 -0.44
C GLY A 304 53.70 30.15 -0.93
#